data_AF-K5ZGC3-F1
#
_entry.id   AF-K5ZGC3-F1
#
_cell.length_a   1.000
_cell.length_b   1.000
_cell.length_c   1.000
_cell.angle_alpha   90.00
_cell.angle_beta   90.00
_cell.angle_gamma   90.00
#
_symmetry.space_group_name_H-M   'P 1'
#
loop_
_entity.id
_entity.type
_entity.pdbx_description
1 polymer ?
#
loop_
_entity_poly.entity_id
_entity_poly.type
_entity_poly.pdbx_seq_one_letter_code
_entity_poly.pdbx_strand_id
1 'polypeptide(L)'
;METASEIKAFNKLFAEYHGLFVRFANTYLQDEAAAEDIAVEGIMYYWENRYSLSSNSNIPAYILEVIKHKCLNYLRHLRVREDVEQRIQEHQQRVNSLRIATLEACDPQEIFSSEAGRLVDEALAMMPDKTRRIFIMSRYENKTYPEIAAHFSLSVKSVEFHISKALKILKVKLKDYMTIVLFM
;
A
#
# COMPACT_ATOMS: atom_id res chain seq x y z
N MET A 1 22.62 50.58 36.32
CA MET A 1 23.10 49.77 37.47
C MET A 1 22.13 48.63 37.80
N GLU A 2 20.81 48.79 37.61
CA GLU A 2 19.80 47.72 37.80
C GLU A 2 20.01 46.47 36.93
N THR A 3 20.26 46.63 35.63
CA THR A 3 20.40 45.51 34.68
C THR A 3 21.58 44.58 34.97
N ALA A 4 22.70 45.11 35.46
CA ALA A 4 23.87 44.29 35.81
C ALA A 4 23.61 43.39 37.05
N SER A 5 22.78 43.86 37.98
CA SER A 5 22.39 43.09 39.17
C SER A 5 21.42 41.96 38.79
N GLU A 6 20.44 42.25 37.93
CA GLU A 6 19.48 41.25 37.44
C GLU A 6 20.15 40.12 36.65
N ILE A 7 21.07 40.46 35.75
CA ILE A 7 21.83 39.46 34.97
C ILE A 7 22.65 38.57 35.91
N LYS A 8 23.27 39.14 36.95
CA LYS A 8 24.03 38.35 37.92
C LYS A 8 23.13 37.39 38.72
N ALA A 9 21.94 37.83 39.10
CA ALA A 9 20.95 36.99 39.78
C ALA A 9 20.44 35.86 38.87
N PHE A 10 20.19 36.15 37.59
CA PHE A 10 19.80 35.15 36.60
C PHE A 10 20.89 34.12 36.36
N ASN A 11 22.14 34.53 36.17
CA ASN A 11 23.26 33.61 35.98
C ASN A 11 23.44 32.68 37.19
N LYS A 12 23.20 33.19 38.41
CA LYS A 12 23.22 32.37 39.63
C LYS A 12 22.09 31.34 39.61
N LEU A 13 20.86 31.76 39.29
CA LEU A 13 19.71 30.86 39.18
C LEU A 13 19.98 29.76 38.14
N PHE A 14 20.49 30.13 36.96
CA PHE A 14 20.80 29.19 35.89
C PHE A 14 21.86 28.18 36.36
N ALA A 15 22.99 28.64 36.90
CA ALA A 15 24.06 27.77 37.37
C ALA A 15 23.62 26.82 38.50
N GLU A 16 22.73 27.27 39.38
CA GLU A 16 22.25 26.50 40.53
C GLU A 16 21.18 25.46 40.14
N TYR A 17 20.23 25.84 39.28
CA TYR A 17 19.03 25.03 39.03
C TYR A 17 18.99 24.33 37.66
N HIS A 18 19.82 24.71 36.68
CA HIS A 18 19.78 24.12 35.34
C HIS A 18 19.82 22.59 35.40
N GLY A 19 20.85 22.01 36.03
CA GLY A 19 20.97 20.55 36.14
C GLY A 19 19.81 19.89 36.91
N LEU A 20 19.20 20.58 37.87
CA LEU A 20 18.02 20.06 38.58
C LEU A 20 16.80 20.01 37.65
N PHE A 21 16.61 21.06 36.87
CA PHE A 21 15.51 21.19 35.91
C PHE A 21 15.63 20.20 34.76
N VAL A 22 16.85 19.99 34.23
CA VAL A 22 17.11 18.93 33.23
C VAL A 22 16.76 17.56 33.80
N ARG A 23 17.23 17.23 35.01
CA ARG A 23 16.89 15.93 35.64
C ARG A 23 15.39 15.79 35.84
N PHE A 24 14.70 16.85 36.28
CA PHE A 24 13.25 16.84 36.46
C PHE A 24 12.52 16.59 35.14
N ALA A 25 12.84 17.35 34.09
CA ALA A 25 12.27 17.13 32.75
C ALA A 25 12.54 15.71 32.25
N ASN A 26 13.76 15.20 32.45
CA ASN A 26 14.17 13.87 32.01
C ASN A 26 13.41 12.74 32.73
N THR A 27 12.91 12.96 33.96
CA THR A 27 12.03 11.98 34.63
C THR A 27 10.74 11.71 33.85
N TYR A 28 10.30 12.67 33.02
CA TYR A 28 9.11 12.53 32.18
C TYR A 28 9.44 12.14 30.74
N LEU A 29 10.49 12.72 30.17
CA LEU A 29 10.78 12.62 28.74
C LEU A 29 11.63 11.41 28.38
N GLN A 30 12.53 10.98 29.27
CA GLN A 30 13.53 9.94 28.99
C GLN A 30 14.35 10.19 27.71
N ASP A 31 14.48 11.47 27.35
CA ASP A 31 15.24 12.01 26.23
C ASP A 31 16.05 13.17 26.80
N GLU A 32 17.36 12.95 26.94
CA GLU A 32 18.27 13.91 27.57
C GLU A 32 18.34 15.22 26.80
N ALA A 33 18.33 15.16 25.45
CA ALA A 33 18.39 16.35 24.61
C ALA A 33 17.10 17.16 24.73
N ALA A 34 15.93 16.51 24.63
CA ALA A 34 14.66 17.20 24.79
C ALA A 34 14.46 17.76 26.22
N ALA A 35 14.97 17.05 27.23
CA ALA A 35 14.95 17.51 28.62
C ALA A 35 15.83 18.75 28.85
N GLU A 36 17.00 18.80 28.21
CA GLU A 36 17.88 19.97 28.25
C GLU A 36 17.22 21.18 27.59
N ASP A 37 16.70 21.02 26.38
CA ASP A 37 15.99 22.08 25.65
C ASP A 37 14.81 22.64 26.47
N ILE A 38 13.95 21.76 27.00
CA ILE A 38 12.79 22.19 27.78
C ILE A 38 13.19 22.86 29.10
N ALA A 39 14.26 22.42 29.76
CA ALA A 39 14.76 23.07 30.96
C ALA A 39 15.24 24.50 30.67
N VAL A 40 16.01 24.68 29.59
CA VAL A 40 16.45 26.00 29.13
C VAL A 40 15.26 26.88 28.78
N GLU A 41 14.30 26.36 28.02
CA GLU A 41 13.06 27.08 27.68
C GLU A 41 12.26 27.49 28.92
N GLY A 42 12.20 26.63 29.95
CA GLY A 42 11.53 26.94 31.21
C GLY A 42 12.18 28.11 31.96
N ILE A 43 13.52 28.10 32.04
CA ILE A 43 14.27 29.20 32.67
C ILE A 43 14.13 30.49 31.86
N MET A 44 14.18 30.42 30.52
CA MET A 44 13.99 31.58 29.64
C MET A 44 12.58 32.14 29.73
N TYR A 45 11.57 31.28 29.80
CA TYR A 45 10.19 31.72 30.00
C TYR A 45 10.03 32.47 31.31
N TYR A 46 10.65 32.01 32.39
CA TYR A 46 10.70 32.80 33.63
C TYR A 46 11.38 34.15 33.41
N TRP A 47 12.53 34.18 32.74
CA TRP A 47 13.24 35.44 32.48
C TRP A 47 12.34 36.46 31.79
N GLU A 48 11.63 36.06 30.73
CA GLU A 48 10.71 36.93 29.98
C GLU A 48 9.53 37.41 30.83
N ASN A 49 9.03 36.59 31.76
CA ASN A 49 7.80 36.86 32.51
C ASN A 49 8.05 37.36 33.95
N ARG A 50 9.31 37.52 34.36
CA ARG A 50 9.72 37.78 35.76
C ARG A 50 9.05 38.98 36.42
N TYR A 51 8.73 40.03 35.67
CA TYR A 51 8.10 41.24 36.19
C TYR A 51 6.59 41.09 36.48
N SER A 52 5.97 40.01 36.02
CA SER A 52 4.58 39.68 36.34
C SER A 52 4.43 38.92 37.67
N LEU A 53 5.55 38.48 38.25
CA LEU A 53 5.57 37.70 39.49
C LEU A 53 5.62 38.60 40.72
N SER A 54 4.91 38.20 41.78
CA SER A 54 5.02 38.84 43.08
C SER A 54 6.43 38.69 43.66
N SER A 55 6.87 39.64 44.49
CA SER A 55 8.18 39.59 45.16
C SER A 55 8.38 38.37 46.06
N ASN A 56 7.28 37.72 46.49
CA ASN A 56 7.28 36.57 47.39
C ASN A 56 7.11 35.23 46.64
N SER A 57 7.13 35.25 45.30
CA SER A 57 6.95 34.06 44.48
C SER A 57 8.12 33.08 44.63
N ASN A 58 7.81 31.78 44.70
CA ASN A 58 8.82 30.72 44.64
C ASN A 58 9.24 30.49 43.18
N ILE A 59 10.34 31.12 42.78
CA ILE A 59 10.86 31.07 41.40
C ILE A 59 11.16 29.64 40.93
N PRO A 60 11.88 28.78 41.70
CA PRO A 60 12.09 27.39 41.28
C PRO A 60 10.79 26.61 41.06
N ALA A 61 9.81 26.76 41.96
CA ALA A 61 8.52 26.08 41.80
C ALA A 61 7.76 26.57 40.56
N TYR A 62 7.80 27.88 40.28
CA TYR A 62 7.22 28.46 39.07
C TYR A 62 7.86 27.88 37.80
N ILE A 63 9.19 27.80 37.73
CA ILE A 63 9.90 27.24 36.57
C ILE A 63 9.60 25.75 36.41
N LEU A 64 9.56 24.97 37.49
CA LEU A 64 9.20 23.55 37.44
C LEU A 64 7.78 23.34 36.88
N GLU A 65 6.83 24.20 37.23
CA GLU A 65 5.47 24.12 36.68
C GLU A 65 5.45 24.41 35.18
N VAL A 66 6.24 25.39 34.72
CA VAL A 66 6.41 25.69 33.28
C VAL A 66 7.04 24.51 32.54
N ILE A 67 8.11 23.93 33.10
CA ILE A 67 8.80 22.76 32.54
C ILE A 67 7.83 21.58 32.43
N LYS A 68 7.09 21.28 33.50
CA LYS A 68 6.10 20.20 33.52
C LYS A 68 5.06 20.37 32.41
N HIS A 69 4.54 21.59 32.21
CA HIS A 69 3.60 21.87 31.13
C HIS A 69 4.24 21.68 29.75
N LYS A 70 5.49 22.11 29.56
CA LYS A 70 6.23 21.91 28.31
C LYS A 70 6.49 20.43 28.03
N CYS A 71 6.92 19.65 29.03
CA CYS A 71 7.06 18.19 28.92
C CYS A 71 5.74 17.54 28.51
N LEU A 72 4.64 17.93 29.13
CA LEU A 72 3.31 17.39 28.80
C LEU A 72 2.91 17.69 27.35
N ASN A 73 3.18 18.90 26.87
CA ASN A 73 2.89 19.27 25.48
C ASN A 73 3.79 18.50 24.50
N TYR A 74 5.08 18.37 24.81
CA TYR A 74 6.01 17.56 24.02
C TYR A 74 5.51 16.12 23.88
N LEU A 75 5.13 15.47 24.99
CA LEU A 75 4.63 14.09 24.99
C LEU A 75 3.31 13.95 24.23
N ARG A 76 2.41 14.94 24.30
CA ARG A 76 1.18 14.95 23.49
C ARG A 76 1.48 15.01 22.00
N HIS A 77 2.43 15.85 21.58
CA HIS A 77 2.84 15.94 20.19
C HIS A 77 3.47 14.65 19.69
N LEU A 78 4.31 14.01 20.50
CA LEU A 78 4.91 12.71 20.19
C LEU A 78 3.82 11.65 19.96
N ARG A 79 2.85 11.55 20.87
CA ARG A 79 1.74 10.61 20.77
C ARG A 79 0.89 10.80 19.50
N VAL A 80 0.64 12.05 19.09
CA VAL A 80 -0.10 12.33 17.85
C VAL A 80 0.67 11.85 16.63
N ARG A 81 2.00 12.04 16.61
CA ARG A 81 2.85 11.55 15.51
C ARG A 81 2.82 10.03 15.44
N GLU A 82 2.94 9.35 16.57
CA GLU A 82 2.86 7.88 16.66
C GLU A 82 1.51 7.34 16.15
N ASP A 83 0.38 7.95 16.53
CA ASP A 83 -0.95 7.54 16.05
C ASP A 83 -1.09 7.69 14.53
N VAL A 84 -0.57 8.78 13.97
CA VAL A 84 -0.57 9.00 12.51
C VAL A 84 0.30 7.98 11.80
N GLU A 85 1.52 7.72 12.30
CA GLU A 85 2.41 6.72 11.74
C GLU A 85 1.79 5.32 11.77
N GLN A 86 1.16 4.94 12.88
CA GLN A 86 0.46 3.66 13.00
C GLN A 86 -0.68 3.52 11.98
N ARG A 87 -1.53 4.56 11.84
CA ARG A 87 -2.63 4.54 10.85
C ARG A 87 -2.12 4.39 9.42
N ILE A 88 -1.01 5.03 9.08
CA ILE A 88 -0.38 4.90 7.76
C ILE A 88 0.10 3.46 7.54
N GLN A 89 0.75 2.86 8.55
CA GLN A 89 1.21 1.48 8.49
C GLN A 89 0.03 0.49 8.32
N GLU A 90 -1.04 0.65 9.10
CA GLU A 90 -2.24 -0.18 9.00
C GLU A 90 -2.91 -0.07 7.61
N HIS A 91 -2.99 1.13 7.06
CA HIS A 91 -3.50 1.34 5.71
C HIS A 91 -2.64 0.61 4.66
N GLN A 92 -1.31 0.75 4.77
CA GLN A 92 -0.38 0.11 3.86
C GLN A 92 -0.47 -1.42 3.93
N GLN A 93 -0.59 -1.99 5.14
CA GLN A 93 -0.80 -3.41 5.33
C GLN A 93 -2.10 -3.89 4.65
N ARG A 94 -3.21 -3.16 4.83
CA ARG A 94 -4.49 -3.48 4.19
C ARG A 94 -4.38 -3.48 2.66
N VAL A 95 -3.73 -2.47 2.09
CA VAL A 95 -3.51 -2.38 0.63
C VAL A 95 -2.69 -3.56 0.13
N ASN A 96 -1.62 -3.93 0.84
CA ASN A 96 -0.80 -5.09 0.48
C ASN A 96 -1.58 -6.41 0.59
N SER A 97 -2.36 -6.61 1.65
CA SER A 97 -3.22 -7.78 1.80
C SER A 97 -4.22 -7.90 0.65
N LEU A 98 -4.84 -6.80 0.22
CA LEU A 98 -5.75 -6.79 -0.93
C LEU A 98 -5.03 -7.16 -2.24
N ARG A 99 -3.82 -6.65 -2.45
CA ARG A 99 -3.00 -6.99 -3.63
C ARG A 99 -2.65 -8.47 -3.66
N ILE A 100 -2.24 -9.03 -2.51
CA ILE A 100 -1.94 -10.45 -2.37
C ILE A 100 -3.20 -11.28 -2.68
N ALA A 101 -4.33 -10.97 -2.04
CA ALA A 101 -5.58 -11.69 -2.29
C ALA A 101 -6.02 -11.63 -3.76
N THR A 102 -5.85 -10.48 -4.42
CA THR A 102 -6.14 -10.34 -5.86
C THR A 102 -5.23 -11.21 -6.72
N LEU A 103 -3.94 -11.29 -6.38
CA LEU A 103 -2.98 -12.13 -7.09
C LEU A 103 -3.23 -13.62 -6.86
N GLU A 104 -3.57 -14.02 -5.63
CA GLU A 104 -3.89 -15.41 -5.29
C GLU A 104 -5.20 -15.88 -5.94
N ALA A 105 -6.19 -14.99 -6.05
CA ALA A 105 -7.44 -15.27 -6.74
C ALA A 105 -7.32 -15.24 -8.28
N CYS A 106 -6.23 -14.69 -8.80
CA CYS A 106 -5.96 -14.69 -10.24
C CYS A 106 -5.44 -16.07 -10.63
N ASP A 107 -6.28 -16.89 -11.25
CA ASP A 107 -5.83 -18.09 -11.95
C ASP A 107 -5.51 -17.74 -13.42
N PRO A 108 -4.23 -17.69 -13.80
CA PRO A 108 -3.88 -17.43 -15.19
C PRO A 108 -4.50 -18.46 -16.14
N GLN A 109 -4.68 -19.71 -15.71
CA GLN A 109 -5.26 -20.76 -16.56
C GLN A 109 -6.73 -20.50 -16.89
N GLU A 110 -7.51 -19.96 -15.95
CA GLU A 110 -8.90 -19.54 -16.18
C GLU A 110 -8.97 -18.36 -17.17
N ILE A 111 -8.05 -17.39 -17.03
CA ILE A 111 -7.96 -16.24 -17.94
C ILE A 111 -7.56 -16.69 -19.35
N PHE A 112 -6.53 -17.54 -19.47
CA PHE A 112 -6.09 -18.06 -20.76
C PHE A 112 -7.15 -18.95 -21.42
N SER A 113 -7.89 -19.75 -20.64
CA SER A 113 -8.93 -20.64 -21.17
C SER A 113 -10.18 -19.91 -21.65
N SER A 114 -10.62 -18.86 -20.93
CA SER A 114 -11.76 -18.03 -21.32
C SER A 114 -11.48 -17.26 -22.61
N GLU A 115 -10.29 -16.67 -22.74
CA GLU A 115 -9.89 -15.95 -23.95
C GLU A 115 -9.65 -16.90 -25.13
N ALA A 116 -9.02 -18.06 -24.90
CA ALA A 116 -8.89 -19.10 -25.93
C ALA A 116 -10.26 -19.60 -26.40
N GLY A 117 -11.22 -19.80 -25.49
CA GLY A 117 -12.60 -20.16 -25.81
C GLY A 117 -13.28 -19.11 -26.70
N ARG A 118 -13.15 -17.82 -26.34
CA ARG A 118 -13.67 -16.70 -27.13
C ARG A 118 -13.10 -16.68 -28.55
N LEU A 119 -11.80 -16.92 -28.71
CA LEU A 119 -11.15 -16.99 -30.02
C LEU A 119 -11.61 -18.19 -30.87
N VAL A 120 -11.92 -19.32 -30.23
CA VAL A 120 -12.53 -20.48 -30.91
C VAL A 120 -13.92 -20.10 -31.42
N ASP A 121 -14.75 -19.44 -30.62
CA ASP A 121 -16.09 -19.01 -31.03
C ASP A 121 -16.05 -18.00 -32.20
N GLU A 122 -15.13 -17.03 -32.15
CA GLU A 122 -14.89 -16.14 -33.29
C GLU A 122 -14.44 -16.90 -34.55
N ALA A 123 -13.53 -17.86 -34.40
CA ALA A 123 -13.04 -18.66 -35.50
C ALA A 123 -14.19 -19.45 -36.15
N LEU A 124 -15.07 -20.04 -35.35
CA LEU A 124 -16.27 -20.72 -35.82
C LEU A 124 -17.22 -19.75 -36.54
N ALA A 125 -17.42 -18.53 -36.03
CA ALA A 125 -18.28 -17.54 -36.66
C ALA A 125 -17.81 -17.10 -38.06
N MET A 126 -16.50 -17.10 -38.33
CA MET A 126 -15.94 -16.77 -39.65
C MET A 126 -16.02 -17.91 -40.67
N MET A 127 -16.34 -19.13 -40.23
CA MET A 127 -16.45 -20.28 -41.14
C MET A 127 -17.76 -20.21 -41.95
N PRO A 128 -17.74 -20.54 -43.24
CA PRO A 128 -18.97 -20.76 -43.99
C PRO A 128 -19.83 -21.85 -43.32
N ASP A 129 -21.15 -21.68 -43.30
CA ASP A 129 -22.10 -22.52 -42.54
C ASP A 129 -21.86 -24.02 -42.70
N LYS A 130 -21.69 -24.48 -43.94
CA LYS A 130 -21.44 -25.89 -44.24
C LYS A 130 -20.13 -26.40 -43.62
N THR A 131 -19.08 -25.59 -43.65
CA THR A 131 -17.77 -25.91 -43.06
C THR A 131 -17.86 -25.95 -41.54
N ARG A 132 -18.52 -24.96 -40.95
CA ARG A 132 -18.78 -24.89 -39.50
C ARG A 132 -19.56 -26.10 -39.01
N ARG A 133 -20.66 -26.46 -39.67
CA ARG A 133 -21.51 -27.58 -39.26
C ARG A 133 -20.80 -28.93 -39.37
N ILE A 134 -20.02 -29.13 -40.44
CA ILE A 134 -19.17 -30.33 -40.61
C ILE A 134 -18.14 -30.42 -39.47
N PHE A 135 -17.47 -29.32 -39.14
CA PHE A 135 -16.51 -29.28 -38.03
C PHE A 135 -17.18 -29.60 -36.69
N ILE A 136 -18.36 -29.03 -36.42
CA ILE A 136 -19.09 -29.28 -35.16
C ILE A 136 -19.49 -30.75 -35.03
N MET A 137 -20.03 -31.35 -36.10
CA MET A 137 -20.42 -32.75 -36.10
C MET A 137 -19.24 -33.68 -35.83
N SER A 138 -18.07 -33.37 -36.37
CA SER A 138 -16.86 -34.16 -36.10
C SER A 138 -16.32 -33.96 -34.69
N ARG A 139 -16.20 -32.69 -34.23
CA ARG A 139 -15.43 -32.37 -33.03
C ARG A 139 -16.23 -32.41 -31.73
N TYR A 140 -17.51 -32.05 -31.78
CA TYR A 140 -18.40 -31.97 -30.61
C TYR A 140 -19.44 -33.10 -30.59
N GLU A 141 -19.94 -33.52 -31.76
CA GLU A 141 -20.90 -34.63 -31.86
C GLU A 141 -20.22 -35.99 -32.07
N ASN A 142 -18.88 -36.03 -32.18
CA ASN A 142 -18.06 -37.24 -32.37
C ASN A 142 -18.47 -38.13 -33.57
N LYS A 143 -19.08 -37.53 -34.61
CA LYS A 143 -19.45 -38.26 -35.82
C LYS A 143 -18.23 -38.55 -36.68
N THR A 144 -18.19 -39.73 -37.26
CA THR A 144 -17.14 -40.16 -38.19
C THR A 144 -17.30 -39.47 -39.54
N TYR A 145 -16.20 -39.33 -40.29
CA TYR A 145 -16.25 -38.68 -41.60
C TYR A 145 -17.20 -39.37 -42.59
N PRO A 146 -17.32 -40.72 -42.62
CA PRO A 146 -18.34 -41.39 -43.43
C PRO A 146 -19.79 -41.02 -43.03
N GLU A 147 -20.09 -40.92 -41.74
CA GLU A 147 -21.43 -40.52 -41.27
C GLU A 147 -21.77 -39.07 -41.66
N ILE A 148 -20.79 -38.16 -41.55
CA ILE A 148 -20.94 -36.77 -41.97
C ILE A 148 -21.10 -36.68 -43.49
N ALA A 149 -20.31 -37.47 -44.24
CA ALA A 149 -20.38 -37.54 -45.69
C ALA A 149 -21.77 -38.00 -46.15
N ALA A 150 -22.32 -39.04 -45.53
CA ALA A 150 -23.68 -39.51 -45.78
C ALA A 150 -24.73 -38.42 -45.45
N HIS A 151 -24.61 -37.77 -44.29
CA HIS A 151 -25.54 -36.72 -43.84
C HIS A 151 -25.65 -35.53 -44.81
N PHE A 152 -24.53 -35.12 -45.45
CA PHE A 152 -24.51 -34.00 -46.39
C PHE A 152 -24.51 -34.41 -47.87
N SER A 153 -24.66 -35.71 -48.17
CA SER A 153 -24.52 -36.27 -49.52
C SER A 153 -23.20 -35.83 -50.19
N LEU A 154 -22.11 -35.95 -49.45
CA LEU A 154 -20.74 -35.61 -49.86
C LEU A 154 -19.86 -36.85 -49.95
N SER A 155 -18.69 -36.71 -50.58
CA SER A 155 -17.63 -37.70 -50.44
C SER A 155 -16.87 -37.50 -49.12
N VAL A 156 -16.25 -38.55 -48.58
CA VAL A 156 -15.35 -38.45 -47.41
C VAL A 156 -14.23 -37.44 -47.66
N LYS A 157 -13.67 -37.40 -48.88
CA LYS A 157 -12.67 -36.40 -49.28
C LYS A 157 -13.20 -34.96 -49.18
N SER A 158 -14.48 -34.74 -49.48
CA SER A 158 -15.09 -33.41 -49.33
C SER A 158 -15.24 -33.03 -47.85
N VAL A 159 -15.52 -33.98 -46.96
CA VAL A 159 -15.53 -33.77 -45.50
C VAL A 159 -14.13 -33.40 -45.00
N GLU A 160 -13.09 -34.15 -45.41
CA GLU A 160 -11.69 -33.86 -45.09
C GLU A 160 -11.26 -32.45 -45.53
N PHE A 161 -11.69 -32.03 -46.72
CA PHE A 161 -11.46 -30.67 -47.22
C PHE A 161 -12.07 -29.61 -46.30
N HIS A 162 -13.33 -29.79 -45.89
CA HIS A 162 -14.00 -28.86 -44.96
C HIS A 162 -13.34 -28.85 -43.58
N ILE A 163 -12.94 -30.00 -43.04
CA ILE A 163 -12.20 -30.08 -41.77
C ILE A 163 -10.86 -29.36 -41.88
N SER A 164 -10.10 -29.60 -42.95
CA SER A 164 -8.82 -28.93 -43.19
C SER A 164 -8.97 -27.41 -43.31
N LYS A 165 -10.06 -26.95 -43.94
CA LYS A 165 -10.39 -25.52 -44.05
C LYS A 165 -10.73 -24.91 -42.68
N ALA A 166 -11.52 -25.60 -41.85
CA ALA A 166 -11.85 -25.18 -40.50
C ALA A 166 -10.59 -25.07 -39.62
N LEU A 167 -9.71 -26.08 -39.67
CA LEU A 167 -8.46 -26.10 -38.90
C LEU A 167 -7.51 -24.98 -39.31
N LYS A 168 -7.44 -24.61 -40.59
CA LYS A 168 -6.64 -23.45 -41.04
C LYS A 168 -7.15 -22.14 -40.44
N ILE A 169 -8.46 -21.95 -40.37
CA ILE A 169 -9.07 -20.74 -39.79
C ILE A 169 -8.79 -20.67 -38.28
N LEU A 170 -8.97 -21.78 -37.56
CA LEU A 170 -8.62 -21.90 -36.14
C LEU A 170 -7.13 -21.61 -35.91
N LYS A 171 -6.25 -22.19 -36.72
CA LYS A 171 -4.79 -22.01 -36.61
C LYS A 171 -4.36 -20.54 -36.74
N VAL A 172 -5.03 -19.78 -37.61
CA VAL A 172 -4.75 -18.34 -37.77
C VAL A 172 -5.26 -17.56 -36.57
N LYS A 173 -6.47 -17.84 -36.10
CA LYS A 173 -7.08 -17.13 -34.97
C LYS A 173 -6.42 -17.43 -33.63
N LEU A 174 -5.88 -18.62 -33.43
CA LEU A 174 -5.20 -19.05 -32.20
C LEU A 174 -3.67 -19.01 -32.31
N LYS A 175 -3.10 -18.31 -33.32
CA LYS A 175 -1.66 -18.32 -33.60
C LYS A 175 -0.81 -17.92 -32.38
N ASP A 176 -1.24 -16.90 -31.66
CA ASP A 176 -0.49 -16.36 -30.51
C ASP A 176 -0.53 -17.33 -29.31
N TYR A 177 -1.61 -18.11 -29.19
CA TYR A 177 -1.78 -19.14 -28.16
C TYR A 177 -0.98 -20.41 -28.46
N MET A 178 -0.85 -20.79 -29.73
CA MET A 178 -0.01 -21.94 -30.12
C MET A 178 1.49 -21.68 -29.92
N THR A 179 1.91 -20.41 -29.99
CA THR A 179 3.32 -20.05 -29.79
C THR A 179 3.70 -20.17 -28.31
N ILE A 180 2.78 -19.83 -27.40
CA ILE A 180 2.99 -19.97 -25.93
C ILE A 180 3.19 -21.44 -25.52
N VAL A 181 2.45 -22.39 -26.12
CA VAL A 181 2.58 -23.83 -25.82
C VAL A 181 3.93 -24.42 -26.28
N LEU A 182 4.60 -23.81 -27.25
CA LEU A 182 5.94 -24.26 -27.70
C LEU A 182 7.09 -23.71 -26.84
N PHE A 183 6.82 -22.73 -25.98
CA PHE A 183 7.79 -22.10 -25.08
C PHE A 183 7.56 -22.45 -23.59
N MET A 184 6.57 -23.29 -23.30
CA MET A 184 6.26 -23.85 -21.98
C MET A 184 6.67 -25.32 -21.96
#